data_AF-A0A820VM44-F1
#
_entry.id   AF-A0A820VM44-F1
#
_cell.length_a   1.000
_cell.length_b   1.000
_cell.length_c   1.000
_cell.angle_alpha   90.00
_cell.angle_beta   90.00
_cell.angle_gamma   90.00
#
_symmetry.space_group_name_H-M   'P 1'
#
loop_
_entity.id
_entity.type
_entity.pdbx_description
1 polymer ?
#
loop_
_entity_poly.entity_id
_entity_poly.type
_entity_poly.pdbx_seq_one_letter_code
_entity_poly.pdbx_strand_id
1 'polypeptide(L)'
;LKPLQWLDKNRLKQGHTRQIFLLTDGEISNVNEVLDLCRSILNFTRIFSFDLGHSPSHSLVKGLVRTTNGRFVFIPPNENVDIYVGEQLQKALQSCITDIQVKWNINTTEMHAPTKLLPVYANDRLIVYALANDQISTFDPNSTVESYTDQCRLCEANIGRVPNMNNDRTIARLAAKVLILELQHAKIPRTNTESSLQVRFQEYHQTSATNSEQDTTKEQIIELSLKYQILSSCTTFVGVEKRTDMSNTGMILRELPIKIIVDDQPLQRPHSAKRHPISSLTSSNGLNIRCLRKSA
;
A
#
# COMPACT_ATOMS: atom_id res chain seq x y z
N LEU A 1 19.36 -14.55 -3.68
CA LEU A 1 18.35 -14.77 -2.61
C LEU A 1 18.77 -15.67 -1.45
N LYS A 2 19.92 -16.38 -1.51
CA LYS A 2 20.34 -17.35 -0.48
C LYS A 2 20.22 -16.85 0.99
N PRO A 3 20.60 -15.60 1.34
CA PRO A 3 20.44 -15.12 2.71
C PRO A 3 18.98 -15.09 3.18
N LEU A 4 18.06 -14.57 2.36
CA LEU A 4 16.63 -14.51 2.69
C LEU A 4 16.02 -15.91 2.81
N GLN A 5 16.40 -16.83 1.94
CA GLN A 5 15.97 -18.24 2.03
C GLN A 5 16.49 -18.91 3.31
N TRP A 6 17.67 -18.53 3.78
CA TRP A 6 18.18 -19.01 5.07
C TRP A 6 17.36 -18.47 6.24
N LEU A 7 16.92 -17.20 6.18
CA LEU A 7 16.06 -16.61 7.23
C LEU A 7 14.73 -17.33 7.39
N ASP A 8 14.12 -17.72 6.26
CA ASP A 8 12.85 -18.46 6.22
C ASP A 8 12.98 -19.85 6.87
N LYS A 9 14.09 -20.55 6.58
CA LYS A 9 14.41 -21.85 7.18
C LYS A 9 14.75 -21.76 8.68
N ASN A 10 15.30 -20.63 9.12
CA ASN A 10 15.76 -20.43 10.50
C ASN A 10 14.78 -19.52 11.25
N ARG A 11 13.65 -20.10 11.67
CA ARG A 11 12.63 -19.39 12.46
C ARG A 11 13.20 -18.97 13.82
N LEU A 12 12.76 -17.80 14.29
CA LEU A 12 13.15 -17.29 15.60
C LEU A 12 12.44 -18.03 16.73
N LYS A 13 13.06 -18.00 17.91
CA LYS A 13 12.41 -18.41 19.15
C LYS A 13 11.28 -17.43 19.47
N GLN A 14 10.23 -17.93 20.11
CA GLN A 14 9.10 -17.10 20.55
C GLN A 14 9.59 -15.94 21.44
N GLY A 15 8.95 -14.78 21.31
CA GLY A 15 9.30 -13.57 22.03
C GLY A 15 10.57 -12.85 21.54
N HIS A 16 11.22 -13.34 20.47
CA HIS A 16 12.37 -12.68 19.88
C HIS A 16 12.04 -12.12 18.50
N THR A 17 12.59 -10.96 18.18
CA THR A 17 12.53 -10.35 16.84
C THR A 17 13.91 -10.21 16.23
N ARG A 18 13.96 -10.28 14.91
CA ARG A 18 15.17 -10.15 14.10
C ARG A 18 15.15 -8.79 13.43
N GLN A 19 16.17 -8.00 13.70
CA GLN A 19 16.40 -6.71 13.06
C GLN A 19 17.47 -6.92 11.97
N ILE A 20 17.17 -6.57 10.73
CA ILE A 20 18.09 -6.68 9.60
C ILE A 20 18.39 -5.30 9.08
N PHE A 21 19.66 -4.94 8.99
CA PHE A 21 20.10 -3.73 8.33
C PHE A 21 20.58 -4.08 6.93
N LEU A 22 19.88 -3.57 5.92
CA LEU A 22 20.19 -3.75 4.51
C LEU A 22 20.90 -2.49 4.01
N LEU A 23 22.09 -2.63 3.45
CA LEU A 23 22.76 -1.55 2.75
C LEU A 23 22.69 -1.85 1.25
N THR A 24 22.25 -0.88 0.46
CA THR A 24 22.12 -0.99 -0.99
C THR A 24 22.55 0.33 -1.63
N ASP A 25 23.15 0.25 -2.81
CA ASP A 25 23.63 1.39 -3.61
C ASP A 25 23.05 1.40 -5.04
N GLY A 26 22.12 0.50 -5.33
CA GLY A 26 21.52 0.36 -6.64
C GLY A 26 20.29 -0.54 -6.68
N GLU A 27 19.84 -0.76 -7.91
CA GLU A 27 18.63 -1.53 -8.21
C GLU A 27 18.88 -3.03 -8.31
N ILE A 28 17.84 -3.80 -8.02
CA ILE A 28 17.80 -5.24 -8.26
C ILE A 28 16.71 -5.55 -9.27
N SER A 29 16.94 -6.54 -10.13
CA SER A 29 15.94 -6.96 -11.12
C SER A 29 14.82 -7.80 -10.49
N ASN A 30 15.10 -8.53 -9.40
CA ASN A 30 14.17 -9.50 -8.81
C ASN A 30 13.46 -9.01 -7.54
N VAL A 31 12.98 -7.76 -7.55
CA VAL A 31 12.29 -7.14 -6.40
C VAL A 31 11.12 -7.99 -5.88
N ASN A 32 10.28 -8.51 -6.77
CA ASN A 32 9.09 -9.26 -6.37
C ASN A 32 9.46 -10.53 -5.59
N GLU A 33 10.44 -11.31 -6.07
CA GLU A 33 10.91 -12.52 -5.39
C GLU A 33 11.47 -12.22 -4.00
N VAL A 34 12.18 -11.08 -3.85
CA VAL A 34 12.67 -10.61 -2.55
C VAL A 34 11.51 -10.30 -1.61
N LEU A 35 10.50 -9.57 -2.08
CA LEU A 35 9.34 -9.20 -1.26
C LEU A 35 8.50 -10.41 -0.89
N ASP A 36 8.35 -11.38 -1.79
CA ASP A 36 7.63 -12.64 -1.54
C ASP A 36 8.29 -13.43 -0.40
N LEU A 37 9.62 -13.56 -0.41
CA LEU A 37 10.37 -14.17 0.69
C LEU A 37 10.27 -13.35 1.99
N CYS A 38 10.25 -12.01 1.90
CA CYS A 38 10.07 -11.18 3.09
C CYS A 38 8.68 -11.38 3.73
N ARG A 39 7.65 -11.68 2.92
CA ARG A 39 6.29 -11.94 3.44
C ARG A 39 6.17 -13.23 4.24
N SER A 40 7.05 -14.22 4.02
CA SER A 40 7.03 -15.44 4.84
C SER A 40 7.63 -15.23 6.24
N ILE A 41 8.50 -14.22 6.39
CA ILE A 41 9.23 -13.93 7.63
C ILE A 41 8.73 -12.68 8.40
N LEU A 42 7.65 -12.04 7.94
CA LEU A 42 7.18 -10.72 8.42
C LEU A 42 6.78 -10.67 9.91
N ASN A 43 6.34 -11.79 10.49
CA ASN A 43 5.88 -11.82 11.89
C ASN A 43 7.02 -11.55 12.89
N PHE A 44 8.27 -11.82 12.49
CA PHE A 44 9.39 -11.82 13.41
C PHE A 44 10.58 -11.01 12.91
N THR A 45 10.54 -10.52 11.67
CA THR A 45 11.68 -9.86 11.02
C THR A 45 11.31 -8.47 10.56
N ARG A 46 12.16 -7.50 10.91
CA ARG A 46 12.07 -6.12 10.43
C ARG A 46 13.31 -5.77 9.64
N ILE A 47 13.13 -5.11 8.50
CA ILE A 47 14.24 -4.71 7.63
C ILE A 47 14.37 -3.17 7.64
N PHE A 48 15.57 -2.72 7.98
CA PHE A 48 15.99 -1.33 7.94
C PHE A 48 16.93 -1.14 6.76
N SER A 49 16.49 -0.44 5.72
CA SER A 49 17.30 -0.25 4.53
C SER A 49 17.98 1.13 4.50
N PHE A 50 19.28 1.13 4.28
CA PHE A 50 20.07 2.29 3.91
C PHE A 50 20.33 2.21 2.42
N ASP A 51 19.86 3.22 1.72
CA ASP A 51 20.01 3.30 0.27
C ASP A 51 20.96 4.48 -0.03
N LEU A 52 22.13 4.14 -0.56
CA LEU A 52 23.30 5.00 -0.69
C LEU A 52 23.39 5.55 -2.12
N GLY A 53 23.63 6.85 -2.25
CA GLY A 53 23.96 7.46 -3.53
C GLY A 53 22.77 8.01 -4.30
N HIS A 54 22.85 7.98 -5.64
CA HIS A 54 22.00 8.81 -6.51
C HIS A 54 20.82 8.09 -7.16
N SER A 55 20.80 6.77 -7.18
CA SER A 55 19.77 5.99 -7.90
C SER A 55 19.21 4.86 -7.02
N PRO A 56 18.48 5.23 -5.95
CA PRO A 56 17.91 4.26 -5.05
C PRO A 56 16.79 3.42 -5.68
N SER A 57 16.70 2.15 -5.27
CA SER A 57 15.61 1.26 -5.67
C SER A 57 14.36 1.53 -4.84
N HIS A 58 13.61 2.58 -5.21
CA HIS A 58 12.39 2.99 -4.50
C HIS A 58 11.36 1.85 -4.37
N SER A 59 11.23 1.01 -5.40
CA SER A 59 10.31 -0.14 -5.40
C SER A 59 10.69 -1.17 -4.33
N LEU A 60 11.99 -1.48 -4.21
CA LEU A 60 12.52 -2.39 -3.21
C LEU A 60 12.33 -1.83 -1.80
N VAL A 61 12.89 -0.65 -1.51
CA VAL A 61 12.89 -0.13 -0.12
C VAL A 61 11.48 0.19 0.38
N LYS A 62 10.60 0.74 -0.47
CA LYS A 62 9.18 0.94 -0.11
C LYS A 62 8.47 -0.41 0.08
N GLY A 63 8.77 -1.41 -0.74
CA GLY A 63 8.23 -2.77 -0.61
C GLY A 63 8.65 -3.45 0.69
N LEU A 64 9.92 -3.32 1.07
CA LEU A 64 10.47 -3.88 2.31
C LEU A 64 9.82 -3.27 3.54
N VAL A 65 9.64 -1.94 3.57
CA VAL A 65 8.94 -1.26 4.67
C VAL A 65 7.51 -1.73 4.82
N ARG A 66 6.76 -1.82 3.71
CA ARG A 66 5.36 -2.31 3.71
C ARG A 66 5.26 -3.76 4.19
N THR A 67 6.24 -4.59 3.85
CA THR A 67 6.20 -6.03 4.13
C THR A 67 6.66 -6.37 5.53
N THR A 68 7.65 -5.65 6.07
CA THR A 68 8.35 -6.03 7.32
C THR A 68 8.13 -5.04 8.48
N ASN A 69 7.25 -4.04 8.28
CA ASN A 69 7.09 -2.89 9.18
C ASN A 69 8.43 -2.15 9.46
N GLY A 70 9.33 -2.21 8.48
CA GLY A 70 10.67 -1.65 8.49
C GLY A 70 10.73 -0.13 8.45
N ARG A 71 11.92 0.39 8.17
CA ARG A 71 12.14 1.79 7.79
C ARG A 71 13.21 1.83 6.70
N PHE A 72 13.13 2.81 5.82
CA PHE A 72 14.20 3.08 4.87
C PHE A 72 14.72 4.50 5.07
N VAL A 73 15.98 4.71 4.74
CA VAL A 73 16.61 6.03 4.68
C VAL A 73 17.43 6.11 3.39
N PHE A 74 17.26 7.21 2.66
CA PHE A 74 18.16 7.60 1.57
C PHE A 74 19.29 8.42 2.16
N ILE A 75 20.53 8.01 1.90
CA ILE A 75 21.73 8.73 2.31
C ILE A 75 22.35 9.33 1.05
N PRO A 76 22.26 10.66 0.87
CA PRO A 76 22.94 11.35 -0.21
C PRO A 76 24.46 11.16 -0.14
N PRO A 77 25.16 11.20 -1.28
CA PRO A 77 26.62 11.18 -1.26
C PRO A 77 27.17 12.40 -0.50
N ASN A 78 28.28 12.18 0.21
CA ASN A 78 28.98 13.16 1.05
C ASN A 78 28.23 13.61 2.32
N GLU A 79 27.13 12.96 2.69
CA GLU A 79 26.48 13.19 3.98
C GLU A 79 27.10 12.34 5.09
N ASN A 80 27.00 12.81 6.34
CA ASN A 80 27.41 12.01 7.49
C ASN A 80 26.37 10.90 7.77
N VAL A 81 26.82 9.65 7.66
CA VAL A 81 26.03 8.43 7.86
C VAL A 81 25.60 8.24 9.33
N ASP A 82 26.34 8.81 10.29
CA ASP A 82 26.17 8.58 11.73
C ASP A 82 24.75 8.90 12.22
N ILE A 83 24.18 10.02 11.74
CA ILE A 83 22.84 10.46 12.15
C ILE A 83 21.79 9.44 11.68
N TYR A 84 21.89 9.00 10.42
CA TYR A 84 20.96 8.05 9.82
C TYR A 84 21.05 6.66 10.48
N VAL A 85 22.27 6.21 10.79
CA VAL A 85 22.49 4.96 11.52
C VAL A 85 21.93 5.06 12.92
N GLY A 86 22.17 6.18 13.61
CA GLY A 86 21.63 6.44 14.94
C GLY A 86 20.10 6.36 14.99
N GLU A 87 19.41 7.02 14.06
CA GLU A 87 17.94 7.01 13.98
C GLU A 87 17.39 5.60 13.70
N GLN A 88 17.98 4.88 12.75
CA GLN A 88 17.55 3.53 12.38
C GLN A 88 17.80 2.54 13.53
N LEU A 89 18.95 2.64 14.20
CA LEU A 89 19.28 1.82 15.36
C LEU A 89 18.36 2.12 16.54
N GLN A 90 18.09 3.39 16.83
CA GLN A 90 17.15 3.78 17.88
C GLN A 90 15.77 3.15 17.63
N LYS A 91 15.30 3.14 16.38
CA LYS A 91 14.03 2.52 16.01
C LYS A 91 14.06 0.99 16.06
N ALA A 92 15.19 0.38 15.69
CA ALA A 92 15.39 -1.08 15.72
C ALA A 92 15.42 -1.66 17.14
N LEU A 93 15.93 -0.91 18.10
CA LEU A 93 16.03 -1.32 19.51
C LEU A 93 14.74 -1.12 20.31
N GLN A 94 13.68 -0.58 19.70
CA GLN A 94 12.40 -0.43 20.37
C GLN A 94 11.77 -1.79 20.68
N SER A 95 11.22 -1.93 21.88
CA SER A 95 10.40 -3.07 22.26
C SER A 95 9.18 -3.20 21.34
N CYS A 96 8.76 -4.43 21.08
CA CYS A 96 7.59 -4.73 20.28
C CYS A 96 6.78 -5.90 20.83
N ILE A 97 5.52 -5.94 20.42
CA ILE A 97 4.63 -7.08 20.58
C ILE A 97 4.54 -7.77 19.22
N THR A 98 4.87 -9.07 19.18
CA THR A 98 4.74 -9.92 17.98
C THR A 98 3.52 -10.82 18.07
N ASP A 99 3.22 -11.50 16.96
CA ASP A 99 2.17 -12.52 16.88
C ASP A 99 0.81 -12.05 17.40
N ILE A 100 0.49 -10.79 17.10
CA ILE A 100 -0.77 -10.18 17.46
C ILE A 100 -1.86 -10.84 16.62
N GLN A 101 -2.90 -11.31 17.29
CA GLN A 101 -4.13 -11.81 16.71
C GLN A 101 -5.29 -10.95 17.21
N VAL A 102 -6.29 -10.78 16.35
CA VAL A 102 -7.49 -10.01 16.67
C VAL A 102 -8.69 -10.91 16.48
N LYS A 103 -9.54 -10.99 17.52
CA LYS A 103 -10.81 -11.70 17.49
C LYS A 103 -11.93 -10.68 17.55
N TRP A 104 -12.79 -10.72 16.54
CA TRP A 104 -13.98 -9.89 16.44
C TRP A 104 -15.17 -10.69 16.96
N ASN A 105 -15.66 -10.36 18.15
CA ASN A 105 -16.86 -10.98 18.73
C ASN A 105 -18.09 -10.21 18.23
N ILE A 106 -18.33 -10.29 16.91
CA ILE A 106 -19.49 -9.72 16.24
C ILE A 106 -20.15 -10.78 15.36
N ASN A 107 -21.45 -10.66 15.16
CA ASN A 107 -22.25 -11.73 14.53
C ASN A 107 -21.93 -11.95 13.02
N THR A 108 -21.29 -11.00 12.31
CA THR A 108 -21.07 -11.08 10.85
C THR A 108 -19.74 -10.52 10.34
N THR A 109 -18.62 -10.72 11.04
CA THR A 109 -17.33 -10.39 10.40
C THR A 109 -17.11 -11.29 9.19
N GLU A 110 -17.01 -10.71 8.00
CA GLU A 110 -16.63 -11.47 6.80
C GLU A 110 -15.12 -11.45 6.61
N MET A 111 -14.51 -10.29 6.85
CA MET A 111 -13.08 -10.08 6.58
C MET A 111 -12.52 -8.95 7.45
N HIS A 112 -11.24 -9.03 7.80
CA HIS A 112 -10.51 -7.91 8.37
C HIS A 112 -9.27 -7.56 7.54
N ALA A 113 -8.84 -6.30 7.64
CA ALA A 113 -7.74 -5.74 6.88
C ALA A 113 -6.76 -5.01 7.82
N PRO A 114 -5.45 -5.27 7.79
CA PRO A 114 -4.80 -6.31 6.99
C PRO A 114 -5.14 -7.72 7.51
N THR A 115 -4.97 -8.72 6.63
CA THR A 115 -5.24 -10.14 6.93
C THR A 115 -4.14 -10.70 7.83
N LYS A 116 -2.87 -10.36 7.54
CA LYS A 116 -1.73 -10.64 8.42
C LYS A 116 -1.35 -9.41 9.21
N LEU A 117 -1.33 -9.53 10.53
CA LEU A 117 -0.95 -8.43 11.42
C LEU A 117 0.57 -8.39 11.60
N LEU A 118 1.14 -7.20 11.45
CA LEU A 118 2.56 -6.94 11.66
C LEU A 118 2.84 -6.66 13.14
N PRO A 119 4.08 -6.94 13.62
CA PRO A 119 4.50 -6.57 14.96
C PRO A 119 4.32 -5.07 15.25
N VAL A 120 3.91 -4.76 16.48
CA VAL A 120 3.68 -3.38 16.93
C VAL A 120 4.80 -2.96 17.86
N TYR A 121 5.53 -1.93 17.47
CA TYR A 121 6.65 -1.37 18.21
C TYR A 121 6.19 -0.20 19.09
N ALA A 122 6.97 0.11 20.12
CA ALA A 122 6.74 1.28 20.94
C ALA A 122 6.58 2.55 20.07
N ASN A 123 5.55 3.34 20.36
CA ASN A 123 5.20 4.56 19.64
C ASN A 123 4.73 4.37 18.18
N ASP A 124 4.51 3.14 17.72
CA ASP A 124 3.83 2.89 16.44
C ASP A 124 2.33 2.56 16.68
N ARG A 125 1.54 2.63 15.62
CA ARG A 125 0.11 2.33 15.64
C ARG A 125 -0.23 1.24 14.61
N LEU A 126 -0.93 0.20 15.06
CA LEU A 126 -1.58 -0.76 14.19
C LEU A 126 -3.04 -0.34 13.99
N ILE A 127 -3.48 -0.28 12.74
CA ILE A 127 -4.87 -0.03 12.38
C ILE A 127 -5.39 -1.29 11.71
N VAL A 128 -6.45 -1.85 12.29
CA VAL A 128 -7.16 -3.00 11.72
C VAL A 128 -8.59 -2.59 11.46
N TYR A 129 -9.06 -2.89 10.26
CA TYR A 129 -10.43 -2.67 9.83
C TYR A 129 -11.17 -4.00 9.80
N ALA A 130 -12.45 -3.99 10.17
CA ALA A 130 -13.34 -5.13 9.94
C ALA A 130 -14.42 -4.72 8.94
N LEU A 131 -14.68 -5.59 7.96
CA LEU A 131 -15.81 -5.49 7.05
C LEU A 131 -16.85 -6.53 7.50
N ALA A 132 -17.99 -6.02 7.93
CA ALA A 132 -19.16 -6.83 8.28
C ALA A 132 -20.12 -6.90 7.10
N ASN A 133 -20.87 -8.00 6.99
CA ASN A 133 -21.91 -8.13 5.97
C ASN A 133 -23.08 -7.17 6.25
N ASP A 134 -23.60 -6.53 5.21
CA ASP A 134 -24.76 -5.62 5.24
C ASP A 134 -26.09 -6.33 5.58
N GLN A 135 -26.10 -7.67 5.70
CA GLN A 135 -27.31 -8.47 5.92
C GLN A 135 -27.85 -8.42 7.36
N ILE A 136 -27.14 -7.87 8.36
CA ILE A 136 -27.71 -7.73 9.71
C ILE A 136 -28.39 -6.37 9.90
N SER A 137 -29.67 -6.42 10.26
CA SER A 137 -30.51 -5.28 10.62
C SER A 137 -30.29 -4.73 12.04
N THR A 138 -29.61 -5.45 12.94
CA THR A 138 -29.37 -5.01 14.33
C THR A 138 -27.95 -5.31 14.80
N PHE A 139 -27.15 -4.26 14.96
CA PHE A 139 -25.86 -4.31 15.65
C PHE A 139 -26.05 -4.75 17.11
N ASP A 140 -25.31 -5.77 17.56
CA ASP A 140 -25.34 -6.21 18.96
C ASP A 140 -24.53 -5.23 19.83
N PRO A 141 -25.13 -4.53 20.81
CA PRO A 141 -24.43 -3.62 21.71
C PRO A 141 -23.33 -4.30 22.54
N ASN A 142 -23.37 -5.62 22.69
CA ASN A 142 -22.35 -6.41 23.40
C ASN A 142 -21.20 -6.87 22.49
N SER A 143 -21.16 -6.37 21.25
CA SER A 143 -20.07 -6.62 20.31
C SER A 143 -18.73 -6.15 20.89
N THR A 144 -17.76 -7.05 21.00
CA THR A 144 -16.41 -6.73 21.49
C THR A 144 -15.34 -7.09 20.46
N VAL A 145 -14.18 -6.44 20.58
CA VAL A 145 -12.95 -6.81 19.88
C VAL A 145 -11.88 -7.10 20.92
N GLU A 146 -11.24 -8.26 20.77
CA GLU A 146 -10.16 -8.71 21.63
C GLU A 146 -8.88 -8.80 20.81
N SER A 147 -7.77 -8.34 21.39
CA SER A 147 -6.44 -8.62 20.85
C SER A 147 -5.65 -9.47 21.83
N TYR A 148 -4.89 -10.40 21.28
CA TYR A 148 -4.12 -11.36 22.06
C TYR A 148 -2.83 -11.70 21.32
N THR A 149 -1.86 -12.18 22.09
CA THR A 149 -0.71 -12.93 21.60
C THR A 149 -0.90 -14.40 21.98
N ASP A 150 -0.02 -15.27 21.52
CA ASP A 150 -0.01 -16.68 21.96
C ASP A 150 0.11 -16.85 23.48
N GLN A 151 0.60 -15.84 24.20
CA GLN A 151 0.93 -15.91 25.62
C GLN A 151 -0.11 -15.24 26.52
N CYS A 152 -0.79 -14.20 26.04
CA CYS A 152 -1.75 -13.46 26.85
C CYS A 152 -2.73 -12.62 26.02
N ARG A 153 -3.88 -12.29 26.63
CA ARG A 153 -4.81 -11.27 26.12
C ARG A 153 -4.22 -9.88 26.37
N LEU A 154 -4.09 -9.09 25.31
CA LEU A 154 -3.51 -7.74 25.36
C LEU A 154 -4.55 -6.70 25.76
N CYS A 155 -5.71 -6.71 25.09
CA CYS A 155 -6.81 -5.81 25.40
C CYS A 155 -8.15 -6.33 24.89
N GLU A 156 -9.22 -5.77 25.45
CA GLU A 156 -10.61 -5.95 25.05
C GLU A 156 -11.25 -4.56 24.94
N ALA A 157 -12.03 -4.33 23.88
CA ALA A 157 -12.74 -3.08 23.68
C ALA A 157 -14.16 -3.34 23.17
N ASN A 158 -15.11 -2.55 23.67
CA ASN A 158 -16.50 -2.58 23.18
C ASN A 158 -16.61 -1.82 21.86
N ILE A 159 -17.37 -2.37 20.93
CA ILE A 159 -17.66 -1.73 19.66
C ILE A 159 -18.87 -0.82 19.89
N GLY A 160 -18.66 0.50 19.90
CA GLY A 160 -19.73 1.45 20.21
C GLY A 160 -20.69 1.72 19.04
N ARG A 161 -20.20 1.63 17.81
CA ARG A 161 -20.98 1.90 16.60
C ARG A 161 -20.33 1.27 15.37
N VAL A 162 -21.14 0.63 14.54
CA VAL A 162 -20.77 0.26 13.17
C VAL A 162 -21.37 1.30 12.22
N PRO A 163 -20.54 2.07 11.49
CA PRO A 163 -21.05 3.05 10.53
C PRO A 163 -21.75 2.34 9.37
N ASN A 164 -22.96 2.78 9.03
CA ASN A 164 -23.67 2.29 7.85
C ASN A 164 -23.00 2.85 6.57
N MET A 165 -22.80 1.98 5.56
CA MET A 165 -22.24 2.35 4.26
C MET A 165 -23.00 3.47 3.52
N ASN A 166 -24.26 3.72 3.86
CA ASN A 166 -25.02 4.83 3.27
C ASN A 166 -24.61 6.20 3.82
N ASN A 167 -24.18 6.28 5.08
CA ASN A 167 -23.88 7.55 5.75
C ASN A 167 -22.38 7.86 5.77
N ASP A 168 -21.53 6.85 6.01
CA ASP A 168 -20.08 7.05 6.21
C ASP A 168 -19.26 6.03 5.40
N ARG A 169 -19.08 6.32 4.10
CA ARG A 169 -18.32 5.45 3.17
C ARG A 169 -16.81 5.48 3.39
N THR A 170 -16.28 6.46 4.09
CA THR A 170 -14.83 6.71 4.18
C THR A 170 -14.09 5.54 4.84
N ILE A 171 -14.58 5.05 5.98
CA ILE A 171 -13.94 3.94 6.71
C ILE A 171 -14.01 2.65 5.90
N ALA A 172 -15.18 2.36 5.32
CA ALA A 172 -15.36 1.22 4.43
C ALA A 172 -14.42 1.28 3.22
N ARG A 173 -14.22 2.48 2.64
CA ARG A 173 -13.28 2.68 1.53
C ARG A 173 -11.82 2.50 1.95
N LEU A 174 -11.44 2.96 3.14
CA LEU A 174 -10.09 2.72 3.66
C LEU A 174 -9.83 1.23 3.86
N ALA A 175 -10.77 0.53 4.49
CA ALA A 175 -10.71 -0.91 4.70
C ALA A 175 -10.58 -1.67 3.37
N ALA A 176 -11.46 -1.39 2.40
CA ALA A 176 -11.41 -1.98 1.08
C ALA A 176 -10.13 -1.63 0.32
N LYS A 177 -9.60 -0.40 0.48
CA LYS A 177 -8.33 -0.02 -0.14
C LYS A 177 -7.16 -0.83 0.43
N VAL A 178 -7.13 -1.07 1.74
CA VAL A 178 -6.11 -1.91 2.38
C VAL A 178 -6.19 -3.34 1.85
N LEU A 179 -7.38 -3.93 1.74
CA LEU A 179 -7.57 -5.26 1.16
C LEU A 179 -7.13 -5.33 -0.30
N ILE A 180 -7.53 -4.37 -1.13
CA ILE A 180 -7.10 -4.32 -2.54
C ILE A 180 -5.57 -4.25 -2.62
N LEU A 181 -4.92 -3.43 -1.79
CA LEU A 181 -3.46 -3.35 -1.75
C LEU A 181 -2.84 -4.68 -1.31
N GLU A 182 -3.41 -5.34 -0.29
CA GLU A 182 -2.93 -6.63 0.18
C GLU A 182 -3.07 -7.70 -0.91
N LEU A 183 -4.22 -7.81 -1.57
CA LEU A 183 -4.45 -8.73 -2.69
C LEU A 183 -3.50 -8.45 -3.88
N GLN A 184 -3.28 -7.18 -4.21
CA GLN A 184 -2.33 -6.78 -5.26
C GLN A 184 -0.89 -7.15 -4.93
N HIS A 185 -0.54 -7.18 -3.65
CA HIS A 185 0.81 -7.50 -3.20
C HIS A 185 0.95 -8.97 -2.79
N ALA A 186 -0.13 -9.72 -2.58
CA ALA A 186 -0.07 -11.08 -2.04
C ALA A 186 0.62 -12.08 -2.98
N LYS A 187 0.47 -11.95 -4.31
CA LYS A 187 0.91 -12.95 -5.29
C LYS A 187 1.10 -12.43 -6.74
N ILE A 188 1.67 -11.24 -6.96
CA ILE A 188 2.01 -10.81 -8.34
C ILE A 188 3.53 -10.84 -8.55
N PRO A 189 4.11 -11.91 -9.14
CA PRO A 189 5.34 -11.77 -9.87
C PRO A 189 5.01 -10.94 -11.13
N ARG A 190 5.35 -9.65 -11.14
CA ARG A 190 5.47 -8.95 -12.41
C ARG A 190 6.74 -9.47 -13.08
N THR A 191 6.58 -9.93 -14.32
CA THR A 191 7.70 -10.21 -15.21
C THR A 191 8.62 -8.99 -15.29
N ASN A 192 9.92 -9.27 -15.34
CA ASN A 192 11.00 -8.29 -15.37
C ASN A 192 10.93 -7.42 -16.64
N THR A 193 10.13 -6.35 -16.65
CA THR A 193 10.35 -5.27 -17.61
C THR A 193 9.99 -3.93 -16.99
N GLU A 194 10.88 -2.97 -17.21
CA GLU A 194 10.85 -1.64 -16.62
C GLU A 194 9.52 -0.92 -16.78
N SER A 195 9.21 -0.17 -15.73
CA SER A 195 8.06 0.71 -15.59
C SER A 195 7.96 1.75 -16.70
N SER A 196 6.94 1.61 -17.55
CA SER A 196 6.27 2.73 -18.21
C SER A 196 4.75 2.53 -18.19
N LEU A 197 4.00 3.62 -18.05
CA LEU A 197 2.53 3.61 -18.04
C LEU A 197 1.90 3.06 -19.33
N GLN A 198 2.69 2.90 -20.39
CA GLN A 198 2.27 2.38 -21.69
C GLN A 198 2.16 0.84 -21.71
N VAL A 199 3.01 0.12 -20.97
CA VAL A 199 2.96 -1.35 -20.89
C VAL A 199 1.68 -1.84 -20.17
N ARG A 200 1.12 -1.02 -19.27
CA ARG A 200 -0.15 -1.27 -18.57
C ARG A 200 -1.33 -1.55 -19.51
N PHE A 201 -1.29 -1.03 -20.73
CA PHE A 201 -2.34 -1.25 -21.74
C PHE A 201 -2.04 -2.42 -22.69
N GLN A 202 -0.79 -2.86 -22.78
CA GLN A 202 -0.33 -3.74 -23.87
C GLN A 202 -0.17 -5.22 -23.45
N GLU A 203 0.07 -5.49 -22.17
CA GLU A 203 0.20 -6.86 -21.64
C GLU A 203 -1.14 -7.62 -21.50
N TYR A 204 -2.28 -6.99 -21.84
CA TYR A 204 -3.61 -7.59 -21.70
C TYR A 204 -3.90 -8.74 -22.68
N HIS A 205 -3.03 -9.01 -23.66
CA HIS A 205 -3.34 -9.92 -24.76
C HIS A 205 -2.58 -11.24 -24.82
N GLN A 206 -1.58 -11.51 -23.97
CA GLN A 206 -0.88 -12.80 -24.03
C GLN A 206 -0.42 -13.26 -22.65
N THR A 207 -1.20 -14.14 -22.01
CA THR A 207 -0.69 -15.28 -21.23
C THR A 207 -1.88 -16.17 -20.82
N SER A 208 -2.22 -17.07 -21.72
CA SER A 208 -2.95 -18.30 -21.38
C SER A 208 -1.94 -19.27 -20.76
N ALA A 209 -2.34 -19.92 -19.66
CA ALA A 209 -1.69 -21.04 -18.99
C ALA A 209 -0.82 -20.74 -17.75
N THR A 210 -1.40 -20.17 -16.69
CA THR A 210 -1.23 -20.59 -15.26
C THR A 210 -2.31 -19.95 -14.34
N ASN A 211 -3.59 -19.93 -14.77
CA ASN A 211 -4.49 -18.80 -14.43
C ASN A 211 -5.50 -18.97 -13.27
N SER A 212 -5.72 -20.14 -12.67
CA SER A 212 -6.89 -20.32 -11.78
C SER A 212 -6.88 -19.48 -10.48
N GLU A 213 -5.77 -19.43 -9.73
CA GLU A 213 -5.68 -18.62 -8.50
C GLU A 213 -5.48 -17.11 -8.77
N GLN A 214 -4.91 -16.78 -9.93
CA GLN A 214 -4.72 -15.38 -10.33
C GLN A 214 -6.03 -14.77 -10.78
N ASP A 215 -6.87 -15.54 -11.47
CA ASP A 215 -8.21 -15.13 -11.89
C ASP A 215 -9.10 -14.86 -10.67
N THR A 216 -9.07 -15.72 -9.62
CA THR A 216 -9.86 -15.47 -8.40
C THR A 216 -9.42 -14.23 -7.63
N THR A 217 -8.11 -13.99 -7.50
CA THR A 217 -7.59 -12.78 -6.84
C THR A 217 -8.01 -11.52 -7.61
N LYS A 218 -7.94 -11.58 -8.95
CA LYS A 218 -8.36 -10.49 -9.83
C LYS A 218 -9.85 -10.20 -9.73
N GLU A 219 -10.68 -11.24 -9.71
CA GLU A 219 -12.13 -11.14 -9.51
C GLU A 219 -12.46 -10.47 -8.17
N GLN A 220 -11.80 -10.87 -7.08
CA GLN A 220 -11.96 -10.24 -5.77
C GLN A 220 -11.57 -8.75 -5.77
N ILE A 221 -10.46 -8.39 -6.43
CA ILE A 221 -10.06 -6.98 -6.56
C ILE A 221 -11.12 -6.18 -7.32
N ILE A 222 -11.66 -6.73 -8.41
CA ILE A 222 -12.72 -6.10 -9.21
C ILE A 222 -13.99 -5.94 -8.37
N GLU A 223 -14.41 -6.97 -7.65
CA GLU A 223 -15.59 -6.97 -6.79
C GLU A 223 -15.48 -5.88 -5.71
N LEU A 224 -14.40 -5.88 -4.93
CA LEU A 224 -14.15 -4.86 -3.90
C LEU A 224 -14.08 -3.45 -4.51
N SER A 225 -13.42 -3.32 -5.65
CA SER A 225 -13.29 -2.03 -6.35
C SER A 225 -14.65 -1.48 -6.80
N LEU A 226 -15.50 -2.33 -7.38
CA LEU A 226 -16.85 -1.94 -7.83
C LEU A 226 -17.77 -1.66 -6.64
N LYS A 227 -17.79 -2.54 -5.63
CA LYS A 227 -18.61 -2.41 -4.41
C LYS A 227 -18.32 -1.11 -3.67
N TYR A 228 -17.04 -0.77 -3.48
CA TYR A 228 -16.63 0.40 -2.69
C TYR A 228 -16.27 1.64 -3.55
N GLN A 229 -16.37 1.53 -4.88
CA GLN A 229 -16.06 2.59 -5.85
C GLN A 229 -14.63 3.14 -5.69
N ILE A 230 -13.64 2.25 -5.67
CA ILE A 230 -12.22 2.57 -5.46
C ILE A 230 -11.43 2.18 -6.70
N LEU A 231 -10.53 3.05 -7.17
CA LEU A 231 -9.62 2.71 -8.26
C LEU A 231 -8.67 1.57 -7.84
N SER A 232 -8.56 0.55 -8.69
CA SER A 232 -7.63 -0.56 -8.53
C SER A 232 -6.72 -0.70 -9.76
N SER A 233 -5.84 -1.70 -9.75
CA SER A 233 -5.03 -2.08 -10.93
C SER A 233 -5.86 -2.66 -12.06
N CYS A 234 -7.07 -3.15 -11.76
CA CYS A 234 -7.92 -3.91 -12.69
C CYS A 234 -9.19 -3.13 -13.08
N THR A 235 -9.37 -1.92 -12.54
CA THR A 235 -10.57 -1.10 -12.74
C THR A 235 -10.19 0.36 -12.96
N THR A 236 -10.95 1.05 -13.80
CA THR A 236 -10.75 2.47 -14.08
C THR A 236 -12.09 3.19 -14.13
N PHE A 237 -12.10 4.48 -13.78
CA PHE A 237 -13.25 5.34 -13.98
C PHE A 237 -13.22 5.92 -15.40
N VAL A 238 -14.31 5.73 -16.15
CA VAL A 238 -14.48 6.29 -17.49
C VAL A 238 -15.61 7.30 -17.45
N GLY A 239 -15.31 8.55 -17.80
CA GLY A 239 -16.32 9.58 -17.99
C GLY A 239 -17.09 9.34 -19.29
N VAL A 240 -18.38 9.05 -19.21
CA VAL A 240 -19.25 8.89 -20.38
C VAL A 240 -20.12 10.14 -20.54
N GLU A 241 -19.91 10.87 -21.64
CA GLU A 241 -20.77 11.99 -22.04
C GLU A 241 -21.99 11.43 -22.79
N LYS A 242 -23.20 11.64 -22.27
CA LYS A 242 -24.44 11.32 -22.98
C LYS A 242 -24.86 12.53 -23.82
N ARG A 243 -25.04 12.33 -25.13
CA ARG A 243 -25.50 13.36 -26.07
C ARG A 243 -26.96 13.12 -26.43
N THR A 244 -27.76 14.18 -26.43
CA THR A 244 -29.14 14.16 -26.94
C THR A 244 -29.20 14.48 -28.45
N ASP A 245 -28.18 15.18 -28.98
CA ASP A 245 -28.10 15.57 -30.39
C ASP A 245 -26.95 14.85 -31.13
N MET A 246 -27.25 14.30 -32.31
CA MET A 246 -26.29 13.56 -33.17
C MET A 246 -25.41 14.48 -34.05
N SER A 247 -25.46 15.80 -33.88
CA SER A 247 -24.72 16.74 -34.74
C SER A 247 -23.31 17.03 -34.22
N ASN A 248 -22.30 16.71 -35.03
CA ASN A 248 -20.87 16.97 -34.74
C ASN A 248 -20.43 18.42 -35.03
N THR A 249 -21.37 19.33 -35.32
CA THR A 249 -21.08 20.73 -35.62
C THR A 249 -20.75 21.51 -34.34
N GLY A 250 -19.54 22.11 -34.28
CA GLY A 250 -19.09 22.96 -33.17
C GLY A 250 -18.08 22.34 -32.20
N MET A 251 -17.42 21.23 -32.55
CA MET A 251 -16.33 20.69 -31.74
C MET A 251 -15.09 21.58 -31.78
N ILE A 252 -14.62 22.01 -30.60
CA ILE A 252 -13.32 22.67 -30.45
C ILE A 252 -12.36 21.68 -29.78
N LEU A 253 -11.18 21.54 -30.38
CA LEU A 253 -10.07 20.82 -29.77
C LEU A 253 -9.54 21.65 -28.59
N ARG A 254 -9.66 21.13 -27.37
CA ARG A 254 -9.02 21.72 -26.19
C ARG A 254 -8.06 20.72 -25.57
N GLU A 255 -6.82 21.15 -25.37
CA GLU A 255 -5.86 20.39 -24.58
C GLU A 255 -6.22 20.59 -23.10
N LEU A 256 -6.68 19.52 -22.45
CA LEU A 256 -6.91 19.52 -21.02
C LEU A 256 -5.60 19.07 -20.34
N PRO A 257 -4.92 19.94 -19.59
CA PRO A 257 -3.73 19.53 -18.86
C PRO A 257 -4.16 18.56 -17.76
N ILE A 258 -3.84 17.28 -17.94
CA ILE A 258 -4.00 16.29 -16.88
C ILE A 258 -2.81 16.49 -15.95
N LYS A 259 -3.08 16.95 -14.73
CA LYS A 259 -2.06 16.96 -13.68
C LYS A 259 -1.78 15.51 -13.31
N ILE A 260 -0.73 14.92 -13.89
CA ILE A 260 -0.15 13.69 -13.39
C ILE A 260 0.47 14.08 -12.05
N ILE A 261 -0.20 13.71 -10.95
CA ILE A 261 0.39 13.80 -9.63
C ILE A 261 1.50 12.74 -9.64
N VAL A 262 2.75 13.20 -9.82
CA VAL A 262 3.89 12.42 -9.39
C VAL A 262 3.79 12.42 -7.87
N ASP A 263 3.20 11.36 -7.31
CA ASP A 263 3.31 11.05 -5.89
C ASP A 263 4.80 10.82 -5.62
N ASP A 264 5.55 11.88 -5.32
CA ASP A 264 6.85 11.85 -4.63
C ASP A 264 7.47 13.26 -4.65
N GLN A 265 6.95 14.15 -3.81
CA GLN A 265 7.82 15.13 -3.15
C GLN A 265 7.77 14.79 -1.67
N PRO A 266 8.92 14.58 -1.00
CA PRO A 266 8.92 14.41 0.44
C PRO A 266 8.25 15.65 1.07
N LEU A 267 7.41 15.43 2.09
CA LEU A 267 6.94 16.51 2.94
C LEU A 267 8.16 17.18 3.57
N GLN A 268 8.63 18.27 2.97
CA GLN A 268 9.62 19.13 3.59
C GLN A 268 8.99 19.68 4.87
N ARG A 269 9.63 19.40 6.01
CA ARG A 269 9.27 20.06 7.26
C ARG A 269 9.42 21.58 7.05
N PRO A 270 8.47 22.42 7.51
CA PRO A 270 8.60 23.85 7.37
C PRO A 270 9.77 24.34 8.23
N HIS A 271 10.92 24.62 7.61
CA HIS A 271 11.92 25.48 8.22
C HIS A 271 11.42 26.92 8.16
N SER A 272 11.26 27.51 9.34
CA SER A 272 11.12 28.95 9.67
C SER A 272 10.72 29.89 8.53
N ALA A 273 9.51 30.45 8.66
CA ALA A 273 8.93 31.45 7.79
C ALA A 273 9.86 32.63 7.47
N LYS A 274 10.15 32.84 6.18
CA LYS A 274 10.31 34.18 5.58
C LYS A 274 9.56 34.22 4.25
N ARG A 275 8.57 35.11 4.17
CA ARG A 275 7.78 35.42 2.96
C ARG A 275 8.66 36.15 1.95
N HIS A 276 8.60 35.80 0.66
CA HIS A 276 8.64 36.69 -0.51
C HIS A 276 8.43 35.88 -1.83
N PRO A 277 8.10 36.54 -2.96
CA PRO A 277 7.04 36.10 -3.86
C PRO A 277 7.47 35.10 -4.93
N ILE A 278 6.45 34.38 -5.42
CA ILE A 278 6.52 33.31 -6.41
C ILE A 278 6.82 33.89 -7.79
N SER A 279 7.92 33.45 -8.40
CA SER A 279 8.15 33.56 -9.85
C SER A 279 8.41 32.18 -10.45
N SER A 280 7.52 31.82 -11.39
CA SER A 280 7.67 30.92 -12.54
C SER A 280 8.77 29.84 -12.52
N LEU A 281 8.36 28.58 -12.57
CA LEU A 281 9.13 27.51 -13.21
C LEU A 281 8.18 26.59 -13.99
N THR A 282 8.34 26.64 -15.30
CA THR A 282 7.75 25.78 -16.31
C THR A 282 8.45 24.41 -16.31
N SER A 283 7.70 23.32 -16.23
CA SER A 283 8.17 22.00 -16.69
C SER A 283 7.09 21.35 -17.53
N SER A 284 7.23 21.50 -18.85
CA SER A 284 6.44 20.81 -19.86
C SER A 284 6.93 19.37 -19.98
N ASN A 285 6.09 18.40 -19.60
CA ASN A 285 6.05 17.04 -20.15
C ASN A 285 4.73 16.40 -19.68
N GLY A 286 3.62 16.86 -20.25
CA GLY A 286 2.29 16.28 -20.05
C GLY A 286 1.92 15.42 -21.27
N LEU A 287 1.40 14.21 -21.02
CA LEU A 287 0.79 13.39 -22.04
C LEU A 287 -0.54 14.05 -22.46
N ASN A 288 -0.60 14.64 -23.65
CA ASN A 288 -1.79 15.31 -24.16
C ASN A 288 -2.80 14.30 -24.72
N ILE A 289 -3.88 14.03 -23.98
CA ILE A 289 -5.03 13.29 -24.51
C ILE A 289 -5.97 14.30 -25.18
N ARG A 290 -6.14 14.16 -26.49
CA ARG A 290 -7.04 15.01 -27.29
C ARG A 290 -8.49 14.59 -27.07
N CYS A 291 -9.29 15.45 -26.44
CA CYS A 291 -10.73 15.23 -26.31
C CYS A 291 -11.49 16.43 -26.90
N LEU A 292 -12.49 16.16 -27.72
CA LEU A 292 -13.31 17.17 -28.39
C LEU A 292 -14.49 17.55 -27.48
N ARG A 293 -14.71 18.85 -27.27
CA ARG A 293 -15.88 19.37 -26.54
C ARG A 293 -16.52 20.50 -27.35
N LYS A 294 -17.85 20.63 -27.31
CA LYS A 294 -18.61 21.68 -28.00
C LYS A 294 -18.41 23.04 -27.31
N SER A 295 -18.15 24.11 -28.05
CA SER A 295 -18.17 25.47 -27.49
C SER A 295 -19.58 25.90 -27.13
N ALA A 296 -19.72 26.51 -25.95
CA ALA A 296 -20.93 27.20 -25.54
C ALA A 296 -21.20 28.41 -26.46
#